data_AF-A0A1G9P8G3-F1
#
_entry.id   AF-A0A1G9P8G3-F1
#
_cell.length_a   1.000
_cell.length_b   1.000
_cell.length_c   1.000
_cell.angle_alpha   90.00
_cell.angle_beta   90.00
_cell.angle_gamma   90.00
#
_symmetry.space_group_name_H-M   'P 1'
#
loop_
_entity.id
_entity.type
_entity.pdbx_description
1 polymer ?
#
loop_
_entity_poly.entity_id
_entity_poly.type
_entity_poly.pdbx_seq_one_letter_code
_entity_poly.pdbx_strand_id
1 'polypeptide(L)' 'MGASSVVDRLLKNMGNMHELGRQRAFELGNPFYAQFAEDGGLWRKELPSGEKFLVSLEVITDENDMPVEVKDTIIKKLD' A
#
# COMPACT_ATOMS: atom_id res chain seq x y z
N MET A 1 16.87 35.33 3.13
CA MET A 1 16.72 33.86 3.27
C MET A 1 15.23 33.55 3.36
N GLY A 2 14.57 33.26 2.24
CA GLY A 2 13.10 33.20 2.22
C GLY A 2 12.58 32.45 1.00
N ALA A 3 12.77 31.14 1.00
CA ALA A 3 12.14 30.20 0.06
C ALA A 3 12.23 28.76 0.59
N SER A 4 11.97 28.51 1.89
CA SER A 4 11.54 27.16 2.30
C SER A 4 10.11 27.03 1.82
N SER A 5 10.04 26.64 0.57
CA SER A 5 8.95 26.93 -0.34
C SER A 5 7.75 26.06 -0.01
N VAL A 6 6.57 26.45 -0.49
CA VAL A 6 5.36 25.63 -0.49
C VAL A 6 5.64 24.19 -0.93
N VAL A 7 6.65 23.98 -1.79
CA VAL A 7 7.14 22.67 -2.23
C VAL A 7 7.64 21.80 -1.06
N ASP A 8 8.38 22.33 -0.09
CA ASP A 8 8.85 21.54 1.08
C ASP A 8 7.68 21.01 1.93
N ARG A 9 6.62 21.82 2.07
CA ARG A 9 5.40 21.43 2.80
C ARG A 9 4.59 20.41 2.02
N LEU A 10 4.48 20.58 0.70
CA LEU A 10 3.83 19.60 -0.18
C LEU A 10 4.58 18.27 -0.18
N LEU A 11 5.91 18.29 -0.27
CA LEU A 11 6.76 17.10 -0.22
C LEU A 11 6.65 16.35 1.12
N LYS A 12 6.60 17.07 2.26
CA LYS A 12 6.31 16.45 3.57
C LYS A 12 4.95 15.77 3.61
N ASN A 13 3.91 16.41 3.07
CA ASN A 13 2.57 15.84 3.03
C ASN A 13 2.50 14.62 2.09
N MET A 14 3.23 14.64 0.98
CA MET A 14 3.33 13.51 0.04
C MET A 14 4.07 12.32 0.63
N GLY A 15 5.12 12.55 1.44
CA GLY A 15 5.81 11.49 2.18
C GLY A 15 4.90 10.71 3.11
N ASN A 16 3.85 11.34 3.64
CA ASN A 16 2.90 10.72 4.55
C ASN A 16 1.75 9.99 3.86
N MET A 17 1.56 10.11 2.54
CA MET A 17 0.41 9.49 1.84
C MET A 17 0.39 7.97 1.98
N HIS A 18 1.56 7.34 1.99
CA HIS A 18 1.69 5.89 2.18
C HIS A 18 1.22 5.47 3.58
N GLU A 19 1.64 6.22 4.60
CA GLU A 19 1.29 5.96 5.99
C GLU A 19 -0.19 6.26 6.27
N LEU A 20 -0.75 7.33 5.67
CA LEU A 20 -2.18 7.64 5.70
C LEU A 20 -3.02 6.56 5.02
N GLY A 21 -2.57 6.05 3.86
CA GLY A 21 -3.23 4.94 3.17
C GLY A 21 -3.24 3.66 4.00
N ARG A 22 -2.10 3.33 4.62
CA ARG A 22 -1.99 2.20 5.56
C ARG A 22 -2.90 2.36 6.77
N GLN A 23 -2.85 3.53 7.41
CA GLN A 23 -3.73 3.83 8.55
C GLN A 23 -5.20 3.66 8.17
N ARG A 24 -5.62 4.21 7.04
CA ARG A 24 -7.00 4.12 6.57
C ARG A 24 -7.41 2.67 6.26
N ALA A 25 -6.54 1.88 5.66
CA ALA A 25 -6.81 0.47 5.41
C ALA A 25 -7.09 -0.26 6.73
N PHE A 26 -6.27 -0.03 7.75
CA PHE A 26 -6.41 -0.68 9.06
C PHE A 26 -7.63 -0.20 9.84
N GLU A 27 -7.96 1.09 9.79
CA GLU A 27 -9.20 1.62 10.38
C GLU A 27 -10.46 0.93 9.81
N LEU A 28 -10.40 0.48 8.56
CA LEU A 28 -11.48 -0.25 7.89
C LEU A 28 -11.39 -1.77 8.06
N GLY A 29 -10.39 -2.27 8.80
CA GLY A 29 -10.13 -3.71 8.99
C GLY A 29 -9.53 -4.41 7.76
N ASN A 30 -9.07 -3.65 6.77
CA ASN A 30 -8.52 -4.18 5.53
C ASN A 30 -7.00 -4.39 5.63
N PRO A 31 -6.45 -5.37 4.90
CA PRO A 31 -5.01 -5.46 4.67
C PRO A 31 -4.51 -4.26 3.87
N PHE A 32 -3.26 -3.87 4.10
CA PHE A 32 -2.54 -2.89 3.31
C PHE A 32 -1.57 -3.58 2.36
N TYR A 33 -1.54 -3.16 1.09
CA TYR A 33 -0.65 -3.72 0.07
C TYR A 33 0.32 -2.65 -0.44
N ALA A 34 1.60 -3.02 -0.53
CA ALA A 34 2.64 -2.15 -1.08
C ALA A 34 3.63 -2.96 -1.94
N GLN A 35 4.03 -2.42 -3.07
CA GLN A 35 5.05 -3.02 -3.93
C GLN A 35 6.37 -2.27 -3.79
N PHE A 36 7.46 -3.01 -3.65
CA PHE A 36 8.82 -2.47 -3.59
C PHE A 36 9.64 -3.06 -4.74
N ALA A 37 10.56 -2.27 -5.30
CA ALA A 37 11.37 -2.70 -6.45
C ALA A 37 12.18 -3.97 -6.18
N GLU A 38 12.58 -4.18 -4.92
CA GLU A 38 13.34 -5.35 -4.47
C GLU A 38 12.54 -6.66 -4.43
N ASP A 39 11.20 -6.58 -4.42
CA ASP A 39 10.34 -7.76 -4.28
C ASP A 39 10.01 -8.42 -5.65
N GLY A 40 10.64 -7.97 -6.73
CA GLY A 40 10.57 -8.66 -8.03
C GLY A 40 9.17 -8.74 -8.65
N GLY A 41 8.33 -7.74 -8.39
CA GLY A 41 6.93 -7.70 -8.85
C GLY A 41 5.92 -8.29 -7.85
N LEU A 42 6.38 -8.86 -6.74
CA LEU A 42 5.53 -9.31 -5.64
C LEU A 42 5.15 -8.13 -4.71
N TRP A 43 4.11 -8.34 -3.92
CA TRP A 43 3.53 -7.33 -3.04
C TRP A 43 3.75 -7.71 -1.58
N ARG A 44 3.98 -6.71 -0.72
CA ARG A 44 3.93 -6.88 0.72
C ARG A 44 2.50 -6.60 1.20
N LYS A 45 1.90 -7.59 1.84
CA LYS A 45 0.62 -7.48 2.55
C LYS A 45 0.90 -7.30 4.03
N GLU A 46 0.31 -6.28 4.63
CA GLU A 46 0.31 -6.08 6.08
C GLU A 46 -1.12 -6.14 6.61
N LEU A 47 -1.34 -6.98 7.63
CA LEU A 47 -2.62 -7.07 8.32
C LEU A 47 -2.71 -6.00 9.42
N PRO A 48 -3.93 -5.59 9.82
CA PRO A 48 -4.11 -4.73 11.00
C PRO A 48 -3.53 -5.33 12.30
N SER A 49 -3.35 -6.67 12.36
CA SER A 49 -2.67 -7.36 13.45
C SER A 49 -1.16 -7.09 13.51
N GLY A 50 -0.58 -6.50 12.47
CA GLY A 50 0.86 -6.28 12.29
C GLY A 50 1.58 -7.41 11.54
N GLU A 51 0.90 -8.52 11.24
CA GLU A 51 1.49 -9.60 10.46
C GLU A 51 1.76 -9.18 9.01
N LYS A 52 2.93 -9.55 8.49
CA LYS A 52 3.37 -9.21 7.14
C LYS A 52 3.59 -10.45 6.30
N PHE A 53 3.28 -10.35 5.02
CA PHE A 53 3.42 -11.43 4.04
C PHE A 53 3.93 -10.86 2.72
N LEU A 54 4.68 -11.66 1.98
CA LEU A 54 4.92 -11.44 0.57
C LEU A 54 3.90 -12.26 -0.22
N VAL A 55 3.20 -11.62 -1.15
CA VAL A 55 2.07 -12.18 -1.89
C VAL A 55 2.17 -11.87 -3.37
N SER A 56 1.59 -12.71 -4.21
CA SER A 56 1.17 -12.29 -5.56
C SER A 56 -0.23 -11.70 -5.47
N LEU A 57 -0.54 -10.71 -6.29
CA LEU A 57 -1.80 -9.98 -6.25
C LEU A 57 -2.42 -9.94 -7.65
N GLU A 58 -3.70 -10.29 -7.73
CA GLU A 58 -4.56 -10.15 -8.90
C GLU A 58 -5.72 -9.23 -8.55
N VAL A 59 -5.90 -8.16 -9.33
CA VAL A 59 -7.03 -7.23 -9.19
C VAL A 59 -8.09 -7.63 -10.22
N ILE A 60 -9.26 -8.04 -9.75
CA ILE A 60 -10.40 -8.36 -10.60
C ILE A 60 -11.20 -7.07 -10.80
N THR A 61 -11.43 -6.71 -12.05
CA THR A 61 -12.20 -5.53 -12.45
C THR A 61 -13.57 -5.91 -13.01
N ASP A 62 -14.53 -4.98 -12.95
CA ASP A 62 -15.81 -5.10 -13.64
C ASP A 62 -15.72 -4.69 -15.12
N GLU A 63 -16.88 -4.65 -15.80
CA GLU A 63 -17.00 -4.28 -17.22
C GLU A 63 -16.55 -2.83 -17.54
N ASN A 64 -16.39 -1.98 -16.52
CA ASN A 64 -15.93 -0.59 -16.66
C ASN A 64 -14.48 -0.40 -16.19
N ASP A 65 -13.72 -1.49 -16.06
CA ASP A 65 -12.35 -1.51 -15.53
C ASP A 65 -12.25 -1.01 -14.07
N MET A 66 -13.34 -1.06 -13.30
CA MET A 66 -13.32 -0.68 -11.89
C MET A 66 -12.93 -1.88 -11.01
N PRO A 67 -11.97 -1.75 -10.09
CA PRO A 67 -11.56 -2.86 -9.24
C PRO A 67 -12.67 -3.23 -8.25
N VAL A 68 -13.10 -4.49 -8.28
CA VAL A 68 -14.17 -5.01 -7.41
C VAL A 68 -13.66 -6.05 -6.41
N GLU A 69 -12.56 -6.73 -6.71
CA GLU A 69 -11.97 -7.75 -5.84
C GLU A 69 -10.45 -7.74 -5.96
N VAL A 70 -9.77 -8.02 -4.85
CA VAL A 70 -8.34 -8.29 -4.81
C VAL A 70 -8.15 -9.72 -4.34
N LYS A 71 -7.55 -10.56 -5.18
CA LYS A 71 -7.15 -11.91 -4.83
C LYS A 71 -5.66 -11.93 -4.61
N ASP A 72 -5.25 -12.40 -3.44
CA ASP A 72 -3.85 -12.53 -3.10
C ASP A 72 -3.49 -13.98 -2.75
N THR A 73 -2.29 -14.39 -3.16
CA THR A 73 -1.73 -15.70 -2.79
C THR A 73 -0.50 -15.49 -1.95
N ILE A 74 -0.50 -16.04 -0.73
CA ILE A 74 0.63 -15.94 0.20
C ILE A 74 1.79 -16.78 -0.33
N ILE A 75 2.92 -16.13 -0.55
CA ILE A 75 4.17 -16.78 -0.98
C ILE A 75 5.04 -17.08 0.24
N LYS A 76 5.19 -16.10 1.14
CA LYS A 76 5.92 -16.27 2.41
C LYS A 76 5.43 -15.29 3.47
N LYS A 77 5.56 -15.65 4.74
CA LYS A 77 5.43 -14.72 5.86
C LYS A 77 6.72 -13.87 5.94
N LEU A 78 6.57 -12.60 6.29
CA LEU A 78 7.67 -11.67 6.53
C LEU A 78 7.73 -11.43 8.04
N ASP A 79 8.95 -11.50 8.60
CA ASP A 79 9.21 -11.28 10.02
C ASP A 79 9.21 -9.79 10.38
#